data_AF-K2FXK5-F1
#
_entry.id   AF-K2FXK5-F1
#
_cell.length_a   1.000
_cell.length_b   1.000
_cell.length_c   1.000
_cell.angle_alpha   90.00
_cell.angle_beta   90.00
_cell.angle_gamma   90.00
#
_symmetry.space_group_name_H-M   'P 1'
#
loop_
_entity.id
_entity.type
_entity.pdbx_description
1 polymer ?
#
loop_
_entity_poly.entity_id
_entity_poly.type
_entity_poly.pdbx_seq_one_letter_code
_entity_poly.pdbx_strand_id
1 'polypeptide(L)'
;MSSNNISDNLDEKLTDKKWYYVFRFRRTNWTVYYNWYVKASDKSSDKKISEASDYFNSLEMKWQVFDQVEFVDSLESIWLNEKVVDSWDSIKRKITPVENKDDVHALLHDLSKEWVDSDTVDELRKELDFKGNRAKFEQYMQLHFKWDEKLEMAYNICIEAHDWVPDQWFKGVPYHNHPIQMANIAIEILGIKDSALLQWLLLHDVPEDTHITEEDLAVLFWEDVMEIVKDATRLDGESRGEFIDRVKNNPRIKSKIAKCLDRYNNLIRSFSMNEGNYKNNKRTFKEYLQAYVNETEEIYIPAFENIKELEPLKSKFHKAFSALKKRLEGMR
;
A
#
# COMPACT_ATOMS: atom_id res chain seq x y z
N MET A 1 9.90 -41.62 0.72
CA MET A 1 11.07 -41.51 -0.18
C MET A 1 10.61 -40.82 -1.46
N SER A 2 11.30 -39.72 -1.79
CA SER A 2 11.32 -38.94 -3.05
C SER A 2 9.98 -38.54 -3.67
N SER A 3 9.51 -37.29 -3.59
CA SER A 3 10.01 -36.08 -4.30
C SER A 3 10.17 -36.29 -5.80
N ASN A 4 9.34 -35.62 -6.61
CA ASN A 4 9.72 -35.19 -7.95
C ASN A 4 9.11 -33.81 -8.23
N ASN A 5 9.99 -32.91 -8.63
CA ASN A 5 9.86 -31.47 -8.68
C ASN A 5 8.85 -30.98 -9.72
N ILE A 6 8.13 -29.91 -9.38
CA ILE A 6 7.28 -29.13 -10.29
C ILE A 6 8.09 -27.97 -10.95
N SER A 7 9.39 -27.87 -10.69
CA SER A 7 10.25 -26.80 -11.25
C SER A 7 10.74 -27.02 -12.69
N ASP A 8 10.65 -28.23 -13.26
CA ASP A 8 11.44 -28.56 -14.45
C ASP A 8 10.64 -28.54 -15.78
N ASN A 9 9.58 -27.73 -15.89
CA ASN A 9 8.77 -27.73 -17.13
C ASN A 9 8.12 -26.40 -17.56
N LEU A 10 8.53 -25.26 -16.99
CA LEU A 10 8.05 -23.95 -17.45
C LEU A 10 8.90 -23.36 -18.58
N ASP A 11 10.17 -23.73 -18.70
CA ASP A 11 11.06 -23.21 -19.76
C ASP A 11 10.99 -23.95 -21.11
N GLU A 12 10.49 -25.19 -21.17
CA GLU A 12 10.50 -25.99 -22.42
C GLU A 12 9.18 -25.97 -23.23
N LYS A 13 8.17 -25.15 -22.85
CA LYS A 13 6.88 -25.08 -23.56
C LYS A 13 6.53 -23.73 -24.19
N LEU A 14 7.52 -22.89 -24.45
CA LEU A 14 7.36 -21.61 -25.16
C LEU A 14 7.77 -21.64 -26.64
N THR A 15 7.83 -22.83 -27.27
CA THR A 15 8.16 -22.97 -28.70
C THR A 15 6.95 -23.00 -29.65
N ASP A 16 5.73 -23.02 -29.13
CA ASP A 16 4.51 -22.88 -29.95
C ASP A 16 3.90 -21.50 -29.75
N LYS A 17 4.02 -20.63 -30.77
CA LYS A 17 3.36 -19.31 -30.85
C LYS A 17 1.86 -19.45 -30.54
N LYS A 18 1.44 -19.07 -29.33
CA LYS A 18 0.04 -19.06 -28.88
C LYS A 18 -0.43 -17.61 -28.83
N TRP A 19 -1.40 -17.30 -29.68
CA TRP A 19 -1.96 -15.96 -29.85
C TRP A 19 -3.07 -15.66 -28.84
N TYR A 20 -3.25 -14.40 -28.45
CA TYR A 20 -4.29 -13.95 -27.53
C TYR A 20 -5.07 -12.75 -28.08
N TYR A 21 -6.38 -12.71 -27.89
CA TYR A 21 -7.18 -11.50 -28.03
C TYR A 21 -7.17 -10.75 -26.69
N VAL A 22 -6.91 -9.44 -26.74
CA VAL A 22 -6.94 -8.54 -25.58
C VAL A 22 -8.16 -7.63 -25.69
N PHE A 23 -9.01 -7.65 -24.68
CA PHE A 23 -10.14 -6.72 -24.55
C PHE A 23 -9.78 -5.63 -23.55
N ARG A 24 -9.90 -4.36 -23.97
CA ARG A 24 -9.61 -3.19 -23.14
C ARG A 24 -10.92 -2.55 -22.69
N PHE A 25 -11.22 -2.61 -21.40
CA PHE A 25 -12.42 -1.97 -20.84
C PHE A 25 -12.05 -0.67 -20.15
N ARG A 26 -12.79 0.40 -20.43
CA ARG A 26 -12.64 1.70 -19.79
C ARG A 26 -13.90 2.01 -19.00
N ARG A 27 -13.76 2.26 -17.69
CA ARG A 27 -14.85 2.83 -16.90
C ARG A 27 -14.96 4.32 -17.24
N THR A 28 -16.16 4.83 -17.47
CA THR A 28 -16.39 6.20 -17.99
C THR A 28 -15.84 7.34 -17.11
N ASN A 29 -15.35 7.05 -15.91
CA ASN A 29 -14.75 8.01 -14.97
C ASN A 29 -13.31 7.67 -14.53
N TRP A 30 -12.66 6.64 -15.11
CA TRP A 30 -11.36 6.14 -14.64
C TRP A 30 -10.48 5.68 -15.80
N THR A 31 -9.16 5.72 -15.60
CA THR A 31 -8.15 5.20 -16.52
C THR A 31 -7.61 3.84 -16.03
N VAL A 32 -8.51 2.98 -15.54
CA VAL A 32 -8.17 1.59 -15.24
C VAL A 32 -8.56 0.75 -16.45
N TYR A 33 -7.60 0.00 -16.98
CA TYR A 33 -7.79 -0.92 -18.09
C TYR A 33 -7.78 -2.34 -17.56
N TYR A 34 -8.90 -3.05 -17.73
CA TYR A 34 -8.92 -4.49 -17.50
C TYR A 34 -8.60 -5.18 -18.82
N ASN A 35 -7.56 -6.03 -18.82
CA ASN A 35 -7.16 -6.83 -19.97
C ASN A 35 -7.71 -8.25 -19.80
N TRP A 36 -8.67 -8.65 -20.62
CA TRP A 36 -9.16 -10.03 -20.67
C TRP A 36 -8.52 -10.78 -21.83
N TYR A 37 -7.95 -11.96 -21.56
CA TYR A 37 -7.13 -12.72 -22.52
C TYR A 37 -7.87 -13.96 -23.03
N VAL A 38 -8.07 -14.07 -24.35
CA VAL A 38 -8.66 -15.26 -24.98
C VAL A 38 -7.65 -15.90 -25.93
N LYS A 39 -7.32 -17.18 -25.69
CA LYS A 39 -6.41 -17.94 -26.55
C LYS A 39 -7.02 -18.13 -27.95
N ALA A 40 -6.32 -17.70 -28.99
CA ALA A 40 -6.86 -17.65 -30.36
C ALA A 40 -7.07 -19.03 -31.03
N SER A 41 -6.72 -20.14 -30.37
CA SER A 41 -7.08 -21.48 -30.86
C SER A 41 -8.60 -21.73 -30.85
N ASP A 42 -9.37 -20.92 -30.11
CA ASP A 42 -10.82 -21.01 -30.09
C ASP A 42 -11.43 -20.21 -31.24
N LYS A 43 -11.83 -20.92 -32.30
CA LYS A 43 -12.54 -20.39 -33.49
C LYS A 43 -13.96 -19.85 -33.21
N SER A 44 -14.23 -19.38 -32.00
CA SER A 44 -15.50 -18.73 -31.65
C SER A 44 -15.26 -17.44 -30.86
N SER A 45 -14.26 -16.66 -31.28
CA SER A 45 -13.94 -15.32 -30.74
C SER A 45 -15.21 -14.50 -30.52
N ASP A 46 -16.13 -14.49 -31.50
CA ASP A 46 -17.34 -13.67 -31.46
C ASP A 46 -18.33 -14.11 -30.38
N LYS A 47 -18.41 -15.42 -30.09
CA LYS A 47 -19.25 -15.96 -29.02
C LYS A 47 -18.67 -15.61 -27.65
N LYS A 48 -17.35 -15.73 -27.48
CA LYS A 48 -16.66 -15.36 -26.23
C LYS A 48 -16.65 -13.85 -25.99
N ILE A 49 -16.59 -13.05 -27.06
CA ILE A 49 -16.80 -11.60 -27.03
C ILE A 49 -18.20 -11.26 -26.51
N SER A 50 -19.22 -11.92 -27.05
CA SER A 50 -20.60 -11.75 -26.58
C SER A 50 -20.74 -12.16 -25.12
N GLU A 51 -20.20 -13.32 -24.72
CA GLU A 51 -20.26 -13.81 -23.33
C GLU A 51 -19.55 -12.87 -22.34
N ALA A 52 -18.40 -12.28 -22.70
CA ALA A 52 -17.79 -11.23 -21.87
C ALA A 52 -18.66 -9.99 -21.79
N SER A 53 -19.11 -9.51 -22.95
CA SER A 53 -19.91 -8.30 -23.01
C SER A 53 -21.16 -8.47 -22.15
N ASP A 54 -21.82 -9.62 -22.22
CA ASP A 54 -22.98 -9.99 -21.41
C ASP A 54 -22.64 -10.11 -19.92
N TYR A 55 -21.52 -10.75 -19.56
CA TYR A 55 -21.04 -10.82 -18.17
C TYR A 55 -20.81 -9.43 -17.58
N PHE A 56 -20.06 -8.56 -18.27
CA PHE A 56 -19.76 -7.21 -17.79
C PHE A 56 -20.98 -6.27 -17.84
N ASN A 57 -21.91 -6.45 -18.78
CA ASN A 57 -23.19 -5.75 -18.81
C ASN A 57 -24.15 -6.22 -17.69
N SER A 58 -23.98 -7.45 -17.20
CA SER A 58 -24.75 -8.00 -16.08
C SER A 58 -24.26 -7.54 -14.71
N LEU A 59 -23.02 -7.06 -14.61
CA LEU A 59 -22.55 -6.31 -13.46
C LEU A 59 -23.30 -4.96 -13.50
N GLU A 60 -24.02 -4.58 -12.44
CA GLU A 60 -24.81 -3.32 -12.34
C GLU A 60 -23.94 -2.03 -12.34
N MET A 61 -22.81 -2.03 -13.04
CA MET A 61 -21.84 -0.95 -13.13
C MET A 61 -21.59 -0.66 -14.61
N LYS A 62 -21.90 0.56 -15.04
CA LYS A 62 -21.84 0.98 -16.46
C LYS A 62 -20.41 0.89 -17.03
N TRP A 63 -20.08 -0.21 -17.69
CA TRP A 63 -18.86 -0.37 -18.49
C TRP A 63 -19.10 0.11 -19.92
N GLN A 64 -18.12 0.79 -20.54
CA GLN A 64 -18.12 1.03 -21.99
C GLN A 64 -16.97 0.22 -22.62
N VAL A 65 -17.31 -0.59 -23.62
CA VAL A 65 -16.31 -1.28 -24.44
C VAL A 65 -15.56 -0.21 -25.24
N PHE A 66 -14.25 -0.10 -25.04
CA PHE A 66 -13.41 0.82 -25.80
C PHE A 66 -12.57 -0.01 -26.77
N ASP A 67 -12.90 0.08 -28.06
CA ASP A 67 -12.27 -0.70 -29.12
C ASP A 67 -10.75 -0.50 -29.15
N GLN A 68 -10.01 -1.58 -28.90
CA GLN A 68 -8.70 -1.82 -29.51
C GLN A 68 -8.36 -3.32 -29.36
N VAL A 69 -8.67 -4.10 -30.40
CA VAL A 69 -8.20 -5.48 -30.53
C VAL A 69 -6.79 -5.41 -31.11
N GLU A 70 -5.77 -5.59 -30.27
CA GLU A 70 -4.39 -5.71 -30.75
C GLU A 70 -3.93 -7.16 -30.71
N PHE A 71 -3.24 -7.53 -31.80
CA PHE A 71 -2.66 -8.85 -32.02
C PHE A 71 -1.23 -8.81 -31.47
N VAL A 72 -0.91 -9.67 -30.50
CA VAL A 72 0.41 -9.65 -29.84
C VAL A 72 1.03 -11.03 -29.79
N ASP A 73 2.32 -11.06 -30.14
CA ASP A 73 3.10 -12.27 -30.40
C ASP A 73 3.67 -12.87 -29.09
N SER A 74 3.75 -12.07 -28.01
CA SER A 74 4.11 -12.48 -26.65
C SER A 74 3.60 -11.48 -25.59
N LEU A 75 3.39 -11.93 -24.35
CA LEU A 75 2.96 -11.06 -23.23
C LEU A 75 3.98 -9.95 -22.90
N GLU A 76 5.28 -10.18 -23.16
CA GLU A 76 6.35 -9.19 -22.95
C GLU A 76 6.30 -8.02 -23.94
N SER A 77 5.82 -8.25 -25.17
CA SER A 77 5.80 -7.22 -26.22
C SER A 77 4.77 -6.09 -26.01
N ILE A 78 3.86 -6.25 -25.04
CA ILE A 78 2.74 -5.35 -24.77
C ILE A 78 3.19 -4.11 -23.97
N TRP A 79 4.15 -4.26 -23.06
CA TRP A 79 4.62 -3.19 -22.17
C TRP A 79 5.42 -2.09 -22.91
N LEU A 80 6.14 -2.45 -23.98
CA LEU A 80 7.00 -1.51 -24.71
C LEU A 80 6.23 -0.47 -25.55
N ASN A 81 4.93 -0.66 -25.79
CA ASN A 81 4.10 0.28 -26.55
C ASN A 81 3.38 1.33 -25.66
N GLU A 82 3.57 1.29 -24.34
CA GLU A 82 2.91 2.14 -23.33
C GLU A 82 3.46 3.58 -23.22
N LYS A 83 3.72 4.26 -24.35
CA LYS A 83 3.76 5.74 -24.29
C LYS A 83 2.34 6.26 -24.25
N VAL A 84 1.79 6.31 -23.04
CA VAL A 84 0.50 6.90 -22.70
C VAL A 84 0.48 8.37 -23.12
N VAL A 85 -0.09 8.61 -24.31
CA VAL A 85 -0.45 9.92 -24.82
C VAL A 85 -1.97 9.97 -24.85
N ASP A 86 -2.57 10.46 -23.77
CA ASP A 86 -3.62 11.47 -23.86
C ASP A 86 -3.86 12.17 -22.51
N SER A 87 -3.59 13.48 -22.55
CA SER A 87 -3.52 14.51 -21.51
C SER A 87 -3.88 14.18 -20.04
N TRP A 88 -2.83 13.87 -19.28
CA TRP A 88 -2.73 13.97 -17.81
C TRP A 88 -3.31 15.26 -17.19
N ASP A 89 -3.44 16.35 -17.95
CA ASP A 89 -3.87 17.66 -17.46
C ASP A 89 -5.39 17.83 -17.24
N SER A 90 -6.20 16.86 -17.72
CA SER A 90 -7.66 16.85 -17.55
C SER A 90 -8.09 16.28 -16.20
N ILE A 91 -7.36 15.28 -15.69
CA ILE A 91 -7.68 14.55 -14.44
C ILE A 91 -7.19 15.33 -13.19
N LYS A 92 -6.04 16.02 -13.28
CA LYS A 92 -5.49 16.85 -12.18
C LYS A 92 -6.48 17.82 -11.55
N ARG A 93 -7.49 18.27 -12.30
CA ARG A 93 -8.38 19.37 -11.90
C ARG A 93 -9.55 18.99 -10.98
N LYS A 94 -9.80 17.71 -10.68
CA LYS A 94 -11.00 17.35 -9.89
C LYS A 94 -10.75 17.01 -8.42
N ILE A 95 -9.56 16.59 -8.02
CA ILE A 95 -9.22 16.36 -6.60
C ILE A 95 -7.73 16.67 -6.45
N THR A 96 -7.35 17.95 -6.36
CA THR A 96 -6.02 18.29 -5.83
C THR A 96 -6.20 18.47 -4.33
N PRO A 97 -5.60 17.63 -3.47
CA PRO A 97 -5.62 17.89 -2.04
C PRO A 97 -5.05 19.28 -1.77
N VAL A 98 -5.89 20.19 -1.29
CA VAL A 98 -5.45 21.51 -0.87
C VAL A 98 -4.88 21.35 0.52
N GLU A 99 -3.56 21.36 0.59
CA GLU A 99 -2.79 21.36 1.83
C GLU A 99 -3.23 22.54 2.71
N ASN A 100 -3.95 22.25 3.81
CA ASN A 100 -4.35 23.30 4.75
C ASN A 100 -3.22 23.53 5.76
N LYS A 101 -2.22 24.32 5.37
CA LYS A 101 -1.04 24.62 6.20
C LYS A 101 -1.40 25.23 7.55
N ASP A 102 -2.48 26.00 7.62
CA ASP A 102 -2.92 26.65 8.86
C ASP A 102 -3.41 25.61 9.88
N ASP A 103 -4.18 24.61 9.44
CA ASP A 103 -4.64 23.50 10.31
C ASP A 103 -3.45 22.66 10.80
N VAL A 104 -2.45 22.40 9.94
CA VAL A 104 -1.23 21.68 10.32
C VAL A 104 -0.42 22.47 11.35
N HIS A 105 -0.20 23.77 11.11
CA HIS A 105 0.54 24.62 12.05
C HIS A 105 -0.16 24.73 13.41
N ALA A 106 -1.49 24.85 13.42
CA ALA A 106 -2.28 24.88 14.65
C ALA A 106 -2.14 23.57 15.44
N LEU A 107 -2.31 22.41 14.77
CA LEU A 107 -2.16 21.10 15.39
C LEU A 107 -0.77 20.94 16.03
N LEU A 108 0.30 21.20 15.27
CA LEU A 108 1.67 21.01 15.75
C LEU A 108 1.98 21.94 16.94
N HIS A 109 1.46 23.16 16.91
CA HIS A 109 1.62 24.11 18.01
C HIS A 109 0.86 23.65 19.27
N ASP A 110 -0.37 23.15 19.14
CA ASP A 110 -1.14 22.66 20.28
C ASP A 110 -0.50 21.41 20.90
N LEU A 111 -0.03 20.46 20.08
CA LEU A 111 0.72 19.30 20.56
C LEU A 111 2.00 19.68 21.30
N SER A 112 2.71 20.73 20.86
CA SER A 112 3.89 21.24 21.55
C SER A 112 3.60 21.78 22.96
N LYS A 113 2.35 22.19 23.22
CA LYS A 113 1.89 22.63 24.54
C LYS A 113 1.40 21.47 25.41
N GLU A 114 0.97 20.37 24.81
CA GLU A 114 0.46 19.17 25.48
C GLU A 114 1.58 18.22 26.00
N TRP A 115 2.82 18.71 26.10
CA TRP A 115 3.99 17.93 26.56
C TRP A 115 4.37 16.74 25.66
N VAL A 116 3.98 16.77 24.38
CA VAL A 116 4.57 15.90 23.36
C VAL A 116 5.99 16.38 23.08
N ASP A 117 6.95 15.46 23.03
CA ASP A 117 8.35 15.83 22.82
C ASP A 117 8.57 16.38 21.40
N SER A 118 9.56 17.26 21.25
CA SER A 118 9.86 17.95 19.99
C SER A 118 10.16 16.98 18.84
N ASP A 119 10.81 15.84 19.13
CA ASP A 119 11.16 14.88 18.08
C ASP A 119 9.87 14.27 17.51
N THR A 120 8.94 13.86 18.36
CA THR A 120 7.64 13.33 17.92
C THR A 120 6.84 14.37 17.12
N VAL A 121 6.84 15.64 17.54
CA VAL A 121 6.18 16.74 16.79
C VAL A 121 6.84 16.95 15.43
N ASP A 122 8.16 16.87 15.35
CA ASP A 122 8.89 17.01 14.08
C ASP A 122 8.67 15.82 13.14
N GLU A 123 8.57 14.60 13.66
CA GLU A 123 8.19 13.42 12.87
C GLU A 123 6.75 13.52 12.35
N LEU A 124 5.81 14.03 13.16
CA LEU A 124 4.46 14.31 12.68
C LEU A 124 4.43 15.42 11.62
N ARG A 125 5.26 16.47 11.76
CA ARG A 125 5.37 17.50 10.72
C ARG A 125 5.79 16.91 9.38
N LYS A 126 6.76 15.98 9.38
CA LYS A 126 7.20 15.27 8.17
C LYS A 126 6.09 14.37 7.63
N GLU A 127 5.40 13.65 8.51
CA GLU A 127 4.25 12.82 8.13
C GLU A 127 3.19 13.63 7.39
N LEU A 128 2.87 14.84 7.87
CA LEU A 128 1.83 15.69 7.26
C LEU A 128 2.27 16.40 5.95
N ASP A 129 3.56 16.40 5.61
CA ASP A 129 4.08 16.98 4.34
C ASP A 129 4.00 15.97 3.19
N PHE A 130 2.77 15.64 2.76
CA PHE A 130 2.56 14.62 1.73
C PHE A 130 3.18 14.96 0.38
N LYS A 131 3.27 16.25 0.02
CA LYS A 131 3.93 16.69 -1.22
C LYS A 131 5.44 16.48 -1.13
N GLY A 132 6.05 16.86 0.00
CA GLY A 132 7.46 16.63 0.26
C GLY A 132 7.80 15.14 0.27
N ASN A 133 6.99 14.32 0.95
CA ASN A 133 7.16 12.87 1.01
C ASN A 133 7.08 12.23 -0.38
N ARG A 134 6.11 12.66 -1.20
CA ARG A 134 5.95 12.21 -2.59
C ARG A 134 7.16 12.59 -3.45
N ALA A 135 7.52 13.86 -3.49
CA ALA A 135 8.62 14.36 -4.31
C ALA A 135 9.95 13.70 -3.95
N LYS A 136 10.18 13.48 -2.66
CA LYS A 136 11.36 12.81 -2.13
C LYS A 136 11.44 11.34 -2.56
N PHE A 137 10.34 10.61 -2.47
CA PHE A 137 10.30 9.21 -2.90
C PHE A 137 10.48 9.08 -4.42
N GLU A 138 9.81 9.93 -5.20
CA GLU A 138 9.98 10.00 -6.66
C GLU A 138 11.44 10.28 -7.05
N GLN A 139 12.08 11.24 -6.38
CA GLN A 139 13.50 11.54 -6.61
C GLN A 139 14.39 10.33 -6.30
N TYR A 140 14.13 9.64 -5.18
CA TYR A 140 14.91 8.47 -4.80
C TYR A 140 14.76 7.31 -5.80
N MET A 141 13.53 7.04 -6.26
CA MET A 141 13.28 6.06 -7.31
C MET A 141 14.02 6.40 -8.60
N GLN A 142 13.97 7.65 -9.06
CA GLN A 142 14.67 8.08 -10.27
C GLN A 142 16.19 7.89 -10.19
N LEU A 143 16.77 8.10 -9.01
CA LEU A 143 18.22 8.00 -8.80
C LEU A 143 18.70 6.56 -8.59
N HIS A 144 17.91 5.70 -7.94
CA HIS A 144 18.36 4.40 -7.45
C HIS A 144 17.63 3.20 -8.06
N PHE A 145 16.45 3.41 -8.65
CA PHE A 145 15.54 2.37 -9.16
C PHE A 145 15.00 2.69 -10.56
N LYS A 146 15.76 3.44 -11.36
CA LYS A 146 15.33 3.95 -12.69
C LYS A 146 14.72 2.90 -13.62
N TRP A 147 15.08 1.63 -13.47
CA TRP A 147 14.65 0.52 -14.32
C TRP A 147 13.82 -0.52 -13.55
N ASP A 148 13.38 -0.20 -12.34
CA ASP A 148 12.56 -1.08 -11.53
C ASP A 148 11.08 -0.84 -11.81
N GLU A 149 10.60 -1.45 -12.89
CA GLU A 149 9.22 -1.33 -13.37
C GLU A 149 8.21 -1.81 -12.33
N LYS A 150 8.58 -2.77 -11.47
CA LYS A 150 7.70 -3.30 -10.43
C LYS A 150 7.55 -2.32 -9.27
N LEU A 151 8.63 -1.68 -8.84
CA LEU A 151 8.55 -0.62 -7.85
C LEU A 151 7.74 0.58 -8.37
N GLU A 152 7.92 0.94 -9.64
CA GLU A 152 7.11 1.99 -10.29
C GLU A 152 5.62 1.62 -10.34
N MET A 153 5.30 0.38 -10.70
CA MET A 153 3.93 -0.13 -10.70
C MET A 153 3.31 -0.12 -9.30
N ALA A 154 4.02 -0.59 -8.27
CA ALA A 154 3.54 -0.57 -6.89
C ALA A 154 3.24 0.86 -6.41
N TYR A 155 4.10 1.80 -6.77
CA TYR A 155 3.92 3.22 -6.46
C TYR A 155 2.68 3.82 -7.13
N ASN A 156 2.48 3.52 -8.42
CA ASN A 156 1.30 4.01 -9.15
C ASN A 156 0.00 3.43 -8.60
N ILE A 157 -0.04 2.11 -8.32
CA ILE A 157 -1.19 1.44 -7.69
C ILE A 157 -1.49 2.08 -6.32
N CYS A 158 -0.47 2.30 -5.50
CA CYS A 158 -0.61 2.94 -4.20
C CYS A 158 -1.29 4.32 -4.30
N ILE A 159 -0.91 5.15 -5.27
CA ILE A 159 -1.53 6.46 -5.46
C ILE A 159 -2.97 6.32 -5.96
N GLU A 160 -3.18 5.55 -7.04
CA GLU A 160 -4.47 5.47 -7.72
C GLU A 160 -5.55 4.80 -6.87
N ALA A 161 -5.19 3.73 -6.14
CA ALA A 161 -6.15 2.97 -5.35
C ALA A 161 -6.67 3.78 -4.14
N HIS A 162 -5.83 4.66 -3.59
CA HIS A 162 -6.16 5.49 -2.43
C HIS A 162 -6.67 6.91 -2.77
N ASP A 163 -6.69 7.32 -4.04
CA ASP A 163 -7.08 8.69 -4.47
C ASP A 163 -8.53 9.06 -4.11
N TRP A 164 -9.36 8.05 -3.84
CA TRP A 164 -10.80 8.19 -3.56
C TRP A 164 -11.18 7.84 -2.13
N VAL A 165 -10.19 7.43 -1.35
CA VAL A 165 -10.34 7.20 0.07
C VAL A 165 -10.37 8.58 0.72
N PRO A 166 -11.48 8.96 1.38
CA PRO A 166 -11.56 10.25 2.08
C PRO A 166 -10.42 10.38 3.09
N ASP A 167 -10.05 11.62 3.43
CA ASP A 167 -9.08 11.89 4.48
C ASP A 167 -9.48 11.18 5.79
N GLN A 168 -8.91 10.01 6.05
CA GLN A 168 -9.33 9.17 7.17
C GLN A 168 -8.78 9.69 8.51
N TRP A 169 -7.59 10.31 8.48
CA TRP A 169 -6.79 10.59 9.69
C TRP A 169 -6.59 12.08 9.93
N PHE A 170 -6.20 12.83 8.90
CA PHE A 170 -6.06 14.28 8.96
C PHE A 170 -6.57 14.91 7.68
N LYS A 171 -7.43 15.92 7.83
CA LYS A 171 -8.07 16.60 6.70
C LYS A 171 -7.03 17.22 5.76
N GLY A 172 -7.16 16.97 4.47
CA GLY A 172 -6.28 17.45 3.41
C GLY A 172 -5.02 16.61 3.20
N VAL A 173 -4.82 15.49 3.91
CA VAL A 173 -3.70 14.57 3.72
C VAL A 173 -4.22 13.25 3.12
N PRO A 174 -3.84 12.91 1.87
CA PRO A 174 -4.33 11.73 1.20
C PRO A 174 -3.77 10.43 1.82
N TYR A 175 -4.53 9.34 1.77
CA TYR A 175 -4.15 8.10 2.44
C TYR A 175 -2.84 7.49 1.89
N HIS A 176 -2.58 7.58 0.57
CA HIS A 176 -1.34 7.10 -0.06
C HIS A 176 -0.06 7.68 0.56
N ASN A 177 -0.15 8.77 1.33
CA ASN A 177 0.97 9.33 2.05
C ASN A 177 1.56 8.35 3.08
N HIS A 178 0.73 7.56 3.78
CA HIS A 178 1.21 6.62 4.81
C HIS A 178 2.14 5.55 4.23
N PRO A 179 1.74 4.80 3.17
CA PRO A 179 2.64 3.85 2.51
C PRO A 179 3.92 4.50 1.95
N ILE A 180 3.82 5.70 1.35
CA ILE A 180 4.98 6.44 0.82
C ILE A 180 5.92 6.85 1.96
N GLN A 181 5.39 7.31 3.08
CA GLN A 181 6.19 7.78 4.19
C GLN A 181 6.86 6.62 4.93
N MET A 182 6.20 5.47 5.03
CA MET A 182 6.84 4.22 5.46
C MET A 182 8.02 3.84 4.56
N ALA A 183 7.88 3.94 3.23
CA ALA A 183 8.96 3.68 2.29
C ALA A 183 10.12 4.68 2.47
N ASN A 184 9.84 5.97 2.66
CA ASN A 184 10.84 6.99 2.96
C ASN A 184 11.59 6.70 4.27
N ILE A 185 10.89 6.31 5.34
CA ILE A 185 11.49 5.94 6.63
C ILE A 185 12.40 4.71 6.47
N ALA A 186 11.94 3.70 5.74
CA ALA A 186 12.73 2.51 5.43
C ALA A 186 14.06 2.87 4.73
N ILE A 187 13.98 3.77 3.73
CA ILE A 187 15.15 4.22 2.97
C ILE A 187 16.12 5.02 3.84
N GLU A 188 15.63 6.02 4.56
CA GLU A 188 16.50 7.00 5.24
C GLU A 188 17.03 6.55 6.58
N ILE A 189 16.16 5.93 7.39
CA ILE A 189 16.50 5.56 8.76
C ILE A 189 17.12 4.18 8.78
N LEU A 190 16.57 3.24 8.01
CA LEU A 190 17.02 1.84 8.00
C LEU A 190 18.01 1.53 6.85
N GLY A 191 18.19 2.45 5.90
CA GLY A 191 19.10 2.24 4.76
C GLY A 191 18.61 1.15 3.79
N ILE A 192 17.31 0.85 3.78
CA ILE A 192 16.73 -0.22 2.98
C ILE A 192 16.74 0.17 1.50
N LYS A 193 17.27 -0.74 0.67
CA LYS A 193 17.29 -0.67 -0.79
C LYS A 193 16.67 -1.90 -1.45
N ASP A 194 15.98 -2.73 -0.66
CA ASP A 194 15.36 -3.95 -1.13
C ASP A 194 14.04 -3.60 -1.84
N SER A 195 14.00 -3.79 -3.15
CA SER A 195 12.84 -3.41 -3.96
C SER A 195 11.55 -4.12 -3.54
N ALA A 196 11.63 -5.42 -3.22
CA ALA A 196 10.46 -6.20 -2.81
C ALA A 196 9.85 -5.67 -1.50
N LEU A 197 10.68 -5.29 -0.52
CA LEU A 197 10.20 -4.67 0.71
C LEU A 197 9.59 -3.28 0.45
N LEU A 198 10.18 -2.46 -0.43
CA LEU A 198 9.60 -1.16 -0.80
C LEU A 198 8.26 -1.31 -1.52
N GLN A 199 8.14 -2.28 -2.44
CA GLN A 199 6.88 -2.64 -3.09
C GLN A 199 5.82 -3.05 -2.06
N TRP A 200 6.18 -3.90 -1.10
CA TRP A 200 5.27 -4.29 -0.02
C TRP A 200 4.80 -3.08 0.79
N LEU A 201 5.72 -2.20 1.21
CA LEU A 201 5.37 -1.01 2.00
C LEU A 201 4.35 -0.13 1.28
N LEU A 202 4.47 0.00 -0.04
CA LEU A 202 3.55 0.78 -0.87
C LEU A 202 2.16 0.13 -1.00
N LEU A 203 2.09 -1.21 -0.96
CA LEU A 203 0.88 -1.98 -1.27
C LEU A 203 0.15 -2.53 -0.05
N HIS A 204 0.75 -2.52 1.13
CA HIS A 204 0.25 -3.31 2.28
C HIS A 204 -1.20 -3.01 2.67
N ASP A 205 -1.64 -1.75 2.57
CA ASP A 205 -3.00 -1.33 2.90
C ASP A 205 -3.97 -1.40 1.71
N VAL A 206 -3.46 -1.59 0.49
CA VAL A 206 -4.31 -1.61 -0.72
C VAL A 206 -5.42 -2.66 -0.62
N PRO A 207 -5.17 -3.91 -0.19
CA PRO A 207 -6.23 -4.90 -0.03
C PRO A 207 -7.24 -4.59 1.09
N GLU A 208 -6.82 -3.85 2.12
CA GLU A 208 -7.68 -3.54 3.28
C GLU A 208 -8.57 -2.31 3.01
N ASP A 209 -8.02 -1.27 2.38
CA ASP A 209 -8.67 0.03 2.21
C ASP A 209 -9.35 0.23 0.84
N THR A 210 -9.15 -0.69 -0.09
CA THR A 210 -9.60 -0.53 -1.47
C THR A 210 -10.36 -1.76 -1.98
N HIS A 211 -10.74 -1.74 -3.26
CA HIS A 211 -11.47 -2.85 -3.90
C HIS A 211 -10.53 -3.86 -4.57
N ILE A 212 -9.22 -3.59 -4.59
CA ILE A 212 -8.19 -4.46 -5.16
C ILE A 212 -7.90 -5.57 -4.16
N THR A 213 -7.94 -6.84 -4.56
CA THR A 213 -7.73 -7.95 -3.62
C THR A 213 -6.27 -8.42 -3.54
N GLU A 214 -5.94 -9.26 -2.56
CA GLU A 214 -4.62 -9.91 -2.51
C GLU A 214 -4.35 -10.77 -3.76
N GLU A 215 -5.39 -11.42 -4.31
CA GLU A 215 -5.28 -12.19 -5.54
C GLU A 215 -4.98 -11.31 -6.76
N ASP A 216 -5.59 -10.12 -6.84
CA ASP A 216 -5.30 -9.15 -7.89
C ASP A 216 -3.82 -8.72 -7.86
N LEU A 217 -3.28 -8.47 -6.66
CA LEU A 217 -1.88 -8.12 -6.48
C LEU A 217 -0.95 -9.30 -6.76
N ALA A 218 -1.34 -10.53 -6.41
CA ALA A 218 -0.52 -11.72 -6.62
C ALA A 218 -0.26 -12.03 -8.10
N VAL A 219 -1.16 -11.61 -9.00
CA VAL A 219 -0.94 -11.73 -10.45
C VAL A 219 0.14 -10.76 -10.95
N LEU A 220 0.31 -9.63 -10.26
CA LEU A 220 1.16 -8.53 -10.68
C LEU A 220 2.55 -8.55 -10.03
N PHE A 221 2.66 -9.05 -8.79
CA PHE A 221 3.88 -9.01 -7.98
C PHE A 221 4.42 -10.41 -7.68
N TRP A 222 5.75 -10.50 -7.53
CA TRP A 222 6.47 -11.76 -7.33
C TRP A 222 6.19 -12.42 -5.97
N GLU A 223 6.56 -13.70 -5.85
CA GLU A 223 6.44 -14.50 -4.62
C GLU A 223 6.97 -13.76 -3.38
N ASP A 224 8.13 -13.10 -3.48
CA ASP A 224 8.75 -12.39 -2.36
C ASP A 224 7.87 -11.28 -1.74
N VAL A 225 7.10 -10.55 -2.54
CA VAL A 225 6.18 -9.52 -2.03
C VAL A 225 5.00 -10.18 -1.33
N MET A 226 4.45 -11.22 -1.94
CA MET A 226 3.32 -11.98 -1.41
C MET A 226 3.65 -12.72 -0.12
N GLU A 227 4.90 -13.16 0.05
CA GLU A 227 5.37 -13.74 1.31
C GLU A 227 5.35 -12.73 2.45
N ILE A 228 5.73 -11.48 2.19
CA ILE A 228 5.66 -10.41 3.20
C ILE A 228 4.20 -10.06 3.49
N VAL A 229 3.32 -9.96 2.48
CA VAL A 229 1.87 -9.73 2.66
C VAL A 229 1.28 -10.79 3.58
N LYS A 230 1.45 -12.06 3.24
CA LYS A 230 0.92 -13.18 4.02
C LYS A 230 1.40 -13.16 5.47
N ASP A 231 2.65 -12.77 5.67
CA ASP A 231 3.28 -12.76 6.99
C ASP A 231 2.88 -11.55 7.86
N ALA A 232 2.51 -10.45 7.23
CA ALA A 232 2.23 -9.17 7.87
C ALA A 232 0.71 -8.84 7.95
N THR A 233 -0.13 -9.58 7.23
CA THR A 233 -1.60 -9.47 7.27
C THR A 233 -2.18 -10.56 8.17
N ARG A 234 -3.27 -10.23 8.88
CA ARG A 234 -3.99 -11.20 9.71
C ARG A 234 -4.78 -12.14 8.81
N LEU A 235 -4.67 -13.45 9.04
CA LEU A 235 -5.38 -14.45 8.25
C LEU A 235 -6.86 -14.54 8.66
N ASP A 236 -7.70 -14.99 7.75
CA ASP A 236 -9.12 -15.23 8.04
C ASP A 236 -9.28 -16.26 9.17
N GLY A 237 -10.08 -15.91 10.17
CA GLY A 237 -10.30 -16.73 11.36
C GLY A 237 -9.16 -16.73 12.38
N GLU A 238 -8.03 -16.07 12.08
CA GLU A 238 -6.92 -15.91 13.01
C GLU A 238 -7.32 -14.89 14.10
N SER A 239 -7.23 -15.31 15.36
CA SER A 239 -7.42 -14.38 16.47
C SER A 239 -6.28 -13.35 16.49
N ARG A 240 -6.54 -12.20 17.11
CA ARG A 240 -5.50 -11.16 17.22
C ARG A 240 -4.26 -11.70 17.92
N GLY A 241 -4.41 -12.50 18.98
CA GLY A 241 -3.30 -13.13 19.70
C GLY A 241 -2.49 -14.12 18.85
N GLU A 242 -3.15 -14.94 18.04
CA GLU A 242 -2.45 -15.86 17.11
C GLU A 242 -1.65 -15.11 16.05
N PHE A 243 -2.24 -14.06 15.47
CA PHE A 243 -1.57 -13.17 14.52
C PHE A 243 -0.31 -12.56 15.12
N ILE A 244 -0.45 -12.02 16.33
CA ILE A 244 0.61 -11.44 17.14
C ILE A 244 1.77 -12.45 17.34
N ASP A 245 1.45 -13.67 17.77
CA ASP A 245 2.45 -14.71 18.02
C ASP A 245 3.13 -15.15 16.74
N ARG A 246 2.40 -15.23 15.63
CA ARG A 246 2.97 -15.53 14.32
C ARG A 246 3.96 -14.47 13.86
N VAL A 247 3.59 -13.18 13.95
CA VAL A 247 4.47 -12.06 13.59
C VAL A 247 5.73 -12.06 14.47
N LYS A 248 5.57 -12.26 15.78
CA LYS A 248 6.69 -12.32 16.74
C LYS A 248 7.66 -13.46 16.42
N ASN A 249 7.13 -14.65 16.12
CA ASN A 249 7.93 -15.84 15.86
C ASN A 249 8.35 -15.99 14.40
N ASN A 250 7.96 -15.06 13.53
CA ASN A 250 8.29 -15.12 12.12
C ASN A 250 9.84 -15.07 11.92
N PRO A 251 10.46 -16.06 11.26
CA PRO A 251 11.90 -16.03 10.99
C PRO A 251 12.27 -15.01 9.91
N ARG A 252 11.31 -14.52 9.12
CA ARG A 252 11.55 -13.56 8.04
C ARG A 252 11.69 -12.15 8.60
N ILE A 253 12.90 -11.62 8.48
CA ILE A 253 13.25 -10.28 8.96
C ILE A 253 12.47 -9.17 8.24
N LYS A 254 12.20 -9.33 6.94
CA LYS A 254 11.47 -8.34 6.13
C LYS A 254 10.06 -8.08 6.68
N SER A 255 9.33 -9.13 7.02
CA SER A 255 7.98 -9.04 7.60
C SER A 255 7.97 -8.33 8.95
N LYS A 256 9.01 -8.54 9.77
CA LYS A 256 9.17 -7.83 11.05
C LYS A 256 9.51 -6.35 10.87
N ILE A 257 10.39 -6.02 9.91
CA ILE A 257 10.70 -4.64 9.55
C ILE A 257 9.44 -3.92 9.04
N ALA A 258 8.71 -4.57 8.13
CA ALA A 258 7.43 -4.12 7.60
C ALA A 258 6.42 -3.75 8.71
N LYS A 259 6.15 -4.68 9.64
CA LYS A 259 5.24 -4.40 10.77
C LYS A 259 5.77 -3.37 11.77
N CYS A 260 7.09 -3.25 11.91
CA CYS A 260 7.68 -2.19 12.74
C CYS A 260 7.45 -0.82 12.12
N LEU A 261 7.68 -0.68 10.81
CA LEU A 261 7.46 0.57 10.07
C LEU A 261 5.98 1.00 10.09
N ASP A 262 5.08 0.06 9.81
CA ASP A 262 3.64 0.27 9.88
C ASP A 262 3.21 0.74 11.29
N ARG A 263 3.62 0.01 12.34
CA ARG A 263 3.31 0.40 13.72
C ARG A 263 3.91 1.75 14.10
N TYR A 264 5.16 2.01 13.73
CA TYR A 264 5.83 3.28 14.01
C TYR A 264 5.08 4.44 13.34
N ASN A 265 4.76 4.32 12.06
CA ASN A 265 4.07 5.38 11.34
C ASN A 265 2.66 5.63 11.91
N ASN A 266 1.94 4.57 12.26
CA ASN A 266 0.65 4.70 12.92
C ASN A 266 0.73 5.35 14.31
N LEU A 267 1.79 5.10 15.10
CA LEU A 267 2.01 5.82 16.36
C LEU A 267 2.12 7.33 16.11
N ILE A 268 2.85 7.75 15.08
CA ILE A 268 2.98 9.16 14.70
C ILE A 268 1.62 9.71 14.23
N ARG A 269 0.92 9.03 13.32
CA ARG A 269 -0.40 9.45 12.82
C ARG A 269 -1.44 9.59 13.93
N SER A 270 -1.35 8.80 14.99
CA SER A 270 -2.27 8.89 16.14
C SER A 270 -2.32 10.27 16.81
N PHE A 271 -1.28 11.08 16.67
CA PHE A 271 -1.24 12.45 17.16
C PHE A 271 -2.11 13.42 16.36
N SER A 272 -2.36 13.12 15.08
CA SER A 272 -3.24 13.91 14.20
C SER A 272 -4.69 13.47 14.21
N MET A 273 -5.01 12.31 14.81
CA MET A 273 -6.36 11.79 14.87
C MET A 273 -7.27 12.66 15.72
N ASN A 274 -8.49 12.91 15.22
CA ASN A 274 -9.50 13.70 15.91
C ASN A 274 -10.54 12.80 16.60
N GLU A 275 -10.84 13.10 17.87
CA GLU A 275 -11.92 12.47 18.66
C GLU A 275 -13.29 12.50 17.95
N GLY A 276 -13.53 13.53 17.14
CA GLY A 276 -14.76 13.69 16.36
C GLY A 276 -15.08 12.52 15.45
N ASN A 277 -14.06 11.81 14.95
CA ASN A 277 -14.21 10.67 14.05
C ASN A 277 -14.66 9.38 14.78
N TYR A 278 -14.58 9.35 16.11
CA TYR A 278 -14.91 8.17 16.93
C TYR A 278 -16.30 8.22 17.57
N LYS A 279 -17.09 9.28 17.33
CA LYS A 279 -18.41 9.48 17.98
C LYS A 279 -19.46 8.41 17.67
N ASN A 280 -19.26 7.60 16.62
CA ASN A 280 -20.16 6.50 16.22
C ASN A 280 -19.60 5.09 16.52
N ASN A 281 -18.46 4.98 17.21
CA ASN A 281 -17.83 3.69 17.48
C ASN A 281 -18.26 3.07 18.81
N LYS A 282 -18.21 1.74 18.89
CA LYS A 282 -18.44 0.97 20.14
C LYS A 282 -17.42 1.25 21.25
N ARG A 283 -16.40 2.07 20.97
CA ARG A 283 -15.31 2.46 21.87
C ARG A 283 -15.10 3.96 21.79
N THR A 284 -14.83 4.58 22.93
CA THR A 284 -14.35 5.96 23.03
C THR A 284 -12.96 6.08 22.40
N PHE A 285 -12.56 7.30 22.04
CA PHE A 285 -11.21 7.55 21.51
C PHE A 285 -10.12 7.17 22.52
N LYS A 286 -10.33 7.44 23.81
CA LYS A 286 -9.44 7.02 24.91
C LYS A 286 -9.29 5.50 24.98
N GLU A 287 -10.38 4.75 24.88
CA GLU A 287 -10.34 3.27 24.85
C GLU A 287 -9.63 2.74 23.59
N TYR A 288 -9.81 3.41 22.45
CA TYR A 288 -9.08 3.08 21.22
C TYR A 288 -7.57 3.26 21.42
N LEU A 289 -7.12 4.42 21.90
CA LEU A 289 -5.71 4.69 22.16
C LEU A 289 -5.13 3.78 23.26
N GLN A 290 -5.90 3.47 24.31
CA GLN A 290 -5.48 2.51 25.33
C GLN A 290 -5.24 1.12 24.75
N ALA A 291 -6.15 0.61 23.91
CA ALA A 291 -5.95 -0.66 23.22
C ALA A 291 -4.71 -0.61 22.31
N TYR A 292 -4.47 0.53 21.65
CA TYR A 292 -3.33 0.74 20.78
C TYR A 292 -2.00 0.75 21.55
N VAL A 293 -1.97 1.41 22.71
CA VAL A 293 -0.81 1.46 23.63
C VAL A 293 -0.51 0.07 24.18
N ASN A 294 -1.51 -0.63 24.71
CA ASN A 294 -1.33 -1.97 25.27
C ASN A 294 -0.78 -2.93 24.22
N GLU A 295 -1.37 -2.90 23.00
CA GLU A 295 -0.89 -3.75 21.92
C GLU A 295 0.57 -3.44 21.56
N THR A 296 0.94 -2.16 21.48
CA THR A 296 2.31 -1.75 21.16
C THR A 296 3.30 -2.21 22.23
N GLU A 297 2.93 -2.08 23.52
CA GLU A 297 3.76 -2.45 24.67
C GLU A 297 3.97 -3.95 24.80
N GLU A 298 2.89 -4.72 24.70
CA GLU A 298 2.90 -6.16 24.97
C GLU A 298 3.48 -6.96 23.80
N ILE A 299 3.45 -6.41 22.58
CA ILE A 299 3.69 -7.17 21.36
C ILE A 299 4.79 -6.56 20.51
N TYR A 300 4.56 -5.35 20.02
CA TYR A 300 5.42 -4.77 18.98
C TYR A 300 6.79 -4.45 19.54
N ILE A 301 6.87 -3.86 20.74
CA ILE A 301 8.14 -3.60 21.42
C ILE A 301 8.93 -4.92 21.62
N PRO A 302 8.40 -5.95 22.30
CA PRO A 302 9.12 -7.22 22.45
C PRO A 302 9.48 -7.92 21.13
N ALA A 303 8.63 -7.82 20.10
CA ALA A 303 8.87 -8.45 18.80
C ALA A 303 10.05 -7.81 18.05
N PHE A 304 10.34 -6.53 18.29
CA PHE A 304 11.38 -5.78 17.57
C PHE A 304 12.65 -5.52 18.40
N GLU A 305 12.58 -5.73 19.72
CA GLU A 305 13.67 -5.44 20.67
C GLU A 305 15.01 -6.07 20.29
N ASN A 306 15.00 -7.29 19.73
CA ASN A 306 16.22 -8.03 19.40
C ASN A 306 16.60 -7.99 17.92
N ILE A 307 15.97 -7.11 17.13
CA ILE A 307 16.24 -6.97 15.69
C ILE A 307 17.30 -5.89 15.48
N LYS A 308 18.44 -6.28 14.91
CA LYS A 308 19.59 -5.39 14.71
C LYS A 308 19.32 -4.35 13.61
N GLU A 309 18.63 -4.75 12.56
CA GLU A 309 18.29 -3.90 11.41
C GLU A 309 17.41 -2.72 11.83
N LEU A 310 16.66 -2.85 12.93
CA LEU A 310 15.75 -1.82 13.45
C LEU A 310 16.40 -0.87 14.46
N GLU A 311 17.66 -1.11 14.87
CA GLU A 311 18.39 -0.25 15.82
C GLU A 311 18.27 1.25 15.53
N PRO A 312 18.43 1.74 14.28
CA PRO A 312 18.31 3.16 14.00
C PRO A 312 16.92 3.75 14.29
N LEU A 313 15.87 2.92 14.29
CA LEU A 313 14.49 3.35 14.50
C LEU A 313 14.04 3.21 15.96
N LYS A 314 14.63 2.32 16.76
CA LYS A 314 14.19 2.01 18.14
C LYS A 314 14.06 3.25 19.02
N SER A 315 15.04 4.14 19.00
CA SER A 315 14.99 5.37 19.80
C SER A 315 13.80 6.26 19.43
N LYS A 316 13.54 6.42 18.13
CA LYS A 316 12.38 7.19 17.63
C LYS A 316 11.06 6.51 18.00
N PHE A 317 11.00 5.18 17.83
CA PHE A 317 9.84 4.38 18.20
C PHE A 317 9.48 4.54 19.67
N HIS A 318 10.45 4.36 20.58
CA HIS A 318 10.21 4.48 22.02
C HIS A 318 9.83 5.90 22.45
N LYS A 319 10.37 6.94 21.80
CA LYS A 319 9.97 8.33 22.04
C LYS A 319 8.50 8.56 21.66
N ALA A 320 8.12 8.21 20.43
CA ALA A 320 6.75 8.33 19.95
C ALA A 320 5.76 7.56 20.83
N PHE A 321 6.12 6.32 21.21
CA PHE A 321 5.32 5.50 22.12
C PHE A 321 5.18 6.13 23.51
N SER A 322 6.27 6.62 24.10
CA SER A 322 6.26 7.28 25.41
C SER A 322 5.42 8.57 25.39
N ALA A 323 5.48 9.34 24.30
CA ALA A 323 4.66 10.52 24.12
C ALA A 323 3.17 10.16 24.04
N LEU A 324 2.81 9.07 23.35
CA LEU A 324 1.43 8.63 23.24
C LEU A 324 0.88 8.17 24.60
N LYS A 325 1.67 7.46 25.41
CA LYS A 325 1.30 7.09 26.79
C LYS A 325 0.99 8.32 27.65
N LYS A 326 1.87 9.34 27.62
CA LYS A 326 1.66 10.59 28.36
C LYS A 326 0.39 11.32 27.92
N ARG A 327 0.16 11.38 26.60
CA ARG A 327 -1.07 11.98 26.04
C ARG A 327 -2.31 11.25 26.57
N LEU A 328 -2.30 9.91 26.54
CA LEU A 328 -3.39 9.08 27.03
C LEU A 328 -3.65 9.27 28.53
N GLU A 329 -2.61 9.39 29.36
CA GLU A 329 -2.71 9.69 30.80
C GLU A 329 -3.34 11.06 31.06
N GLY A 330 -3.08 12.04 30.17
CA GLY A 330 -3.64 13.39 30.24
C GLY A 330 -5.09 13.51 29.77
N MET A 331 -5.61 12.54 29.03
CA MET A 331 -7.02 12.52 28.60
C MET A 331 -7.92 12.25 29.81
N ARG A 332 -8.89 13.13 30.07
CA ARG A 332 -9.85 12.97 31.18
C ARG A 332 -10.95 12.00 30.80
#